data_AF-A0A1C5UCC0-F1
#
_entry.id   AF-A0A1C5UCC0-F1
#
_cell.length_a   1.000
_cell.length_b   1.000
_cell.length_c   1.000
_cell.angle_alpha   90.00
_cell.angle_beta   90.00
_cell.angle_gamma   90.00
#
_symmetry.space_group_name_H-M   'P 1'
#
loop_
_entity.id
_entity.type
_entity.pdbx_description
1 polymer ?
#
loop_
_entity_poly.entity_id
_entity_poly.type
_entity_poly.pdbx_seq_one_letter_code
_entity_poly.pdbx_strand_id
1 'polypeptide(L)'
;MEHGSAKWGNVSEICRRYCEKQYTNNLLLTQHFRMGLDGYKHKRNLNVLVVGGSGAGKSRTYAIPNIMQCNCSMVITDPKAELLRKTGGVLERNGYEVRVFDLINPETSWCYNPFAYVRDDKDVLKLINNLIRNTTPKGAQSSDPFWEKSETALLQALMLYLLHEAPPEEQNFPMIMEMLGSAQVKEDDEDYQSPLDILFERLEMRDPESIAVKQYAIYKQAAGDVCSK
;
A
#
# COMPACT_ATOMS: atom_id res chain seq x y z
N MET A 1 14.44 -30.40 -31.47
CA MET A 1 13.09 -30.43 -30.89
C MET A 1 13.30 -30.58 -29.38
N GLU A 2 13.30 -29.46 -28.65
CA GLU A 2 13.47 -29.51 -27.19
C GLU A 2 12.13 -29.90 -26.56
N HIS A 3 12.05 -31.10 -26.02
CA HIS A 3 10.91 -31.51 -25.21
C HIS A 3 11.17 -31.07 -23.77
N GLY A 4 10.21 -30.34 -23.18
CA GLY A 4 10.27 -29.96 -21.77
C GLY A 4 10.31 -31.19 -20.86
N SER A 5 10.91 -31.05 -19.68
CA SER A 5 11.05 -32.13 -18.68
C SER A 5 9.77 -32.43 -17.89
N ALA A 6 8.64 -31.84 -18.29
CA ALA A 6 7.35 -32.01 -17.62
C ALA A 6 6.82 -33.42 -17.84
N LYS A 7 6.38 -34.07 -16.76
CA LYS A 7 5.74 -35.38 -16.79
C LYS A 7 4.56 -35.44 -15.82
N TRP A 8 3.54 -36.21 -16.19
CA TRP A 8 2.47 -36.56 -15.26
C TRP A 8 3.05 -37.37 -14.09
N GLY A 9 2.61 -37.03 -12.88
CA GLY A 9 3.04 -37.70 -11.66
C GLY A 9 1.87 -38.29 -10.89
N ASN A 10 2.17 -39.23 -10.00
CA ASN A 10 1.17 -39.80 -9.11
C ASN A 10 0.82 -38.79 -8.00
N VAL A 11 -0.41 -38.27 -8.00
CA VAL A 11 -0.83 -37.22 -7.06
C VAL A 11 -0.70 -37.66 -5.59
N SER A 12 -1.03 -38.91 -5.27
CA SER A 12 -0.98 -39.43 -3.89
C SER A 12 0.47 -39.53 -3.40
N GLU A 13 1.38 -39.98 -4.26
CA GLU A 13 2.80 -40.06 -3.93
C GLU A 13 3.40 -38.66 -3.72
N ILE A 14 3.10 -37.72 -4.62
CA ILE A 14 3.58 -36.34 -4.54
C ILE A 14 2.99 -35.65 -3.30
N CYS A 15 1.70 -35.83 -3.02
CA CYS A 15 1.04 -35.28 -1.84
C CYS A 15 1.70 -35.79 -0.56
N ARG A 16 1.91 -37.10 -0.43
CA ARG A 16 2.59 -37.71 0.74
C ARG A 16 4.00 -37.15 0.96
N ARG A 17 4.70 -36.76 -0.10
CA ARG A 17 6.04 -36.16 -0.02
C ARG A 17 6.00 -34.74 0.55
N TYR A 18 5.00 -33.95 0.19
CA TYR A 18 4.97 -32.50 0.47
C TYR A 18 3.95 -32.07 1.53
N CYS A 19 3.00 -32.93 1.93
CA CYS A 19 2.01 -32.58 2.94
C CYS A 19 2.57 -32.71 4.36
N GLU A 20 2.05 -31.88 5.27
CA GLU A 20 2.16 -32.09 6.71
C GLU A 20 1.10 -33.06 7.22
N LYS A 21 1.45 -33.75 8.32
CA LYS A 21 0.55 -34.67 9.02
C LYS A 21 -0.67 -33.94 9.59
N GLN A 22 -0.45 -32.81 10.26
CA GLN A 22 -1.53 -31.96 10.74
C GLN A 22 -2.17 -31.28 9.53
N TYR A 23 -3.44 -31.57 9.28
CA TYR A 23 -4.14 -31.10 8.08
C TYR A 23 -4.09 -29.58 7.95
N THR A 24 -4.33 -28.87 9.06
CA THR A 24 -4.32 -27.40 9.12
C THR A 24 -2.96 -26.78 8.81
N ASN A 25 -1.85 -27.51 8.91
CA ASN A 25 -0.52 -26.98 8.57
C ASN A 25 -0.19 -27.13 7.07
N ASN A 26 -1.22 -27.18 6.23
CA ASN A 26 -1.09 -27.29 4.78
C ASN A 26 -1.79 -26.13 4.08
N LEU A 27 -1.20 -25.71 2.97
CA LEU A 27 -1.86 -24.99 1.90
C LEU A 27 -2.64 -25.98 1.02
N LEU A 28 -3.94 -25.74 0.87
CA LEU A 28 -4.83 -26.56 0.07
C LEU A 28 -4.77 -26.10 -1.39
N LEU A 29 -4.42 -27.03 -2.31
CA LEU A 29 -4.26 -26.72 -3.73
C LEU A 29 -5.35 -27.40 -4.57
N THR A 30 -5.63 -28.67 -4.31
CA THR A 30 -6.71 -29.43 -4.96
C THR A 30 -7.37 -30.39 -3.96
N GLN A 31 -8.41 -31.10 -4.39
CA GLN A 31 -9.02 -32.17 -3.58
C GLN A 31 -8.02 -33.26 -3.15
N HIS A 32 -6.95 -33.47 -3.93
CA HIS A 32 -6.00 -34.57 -3.72
C HIS A 32 -4.58 -34.11 -3.39
N PHE A 33 -4.29 -32.80 -3.52
CA PHE A 33 -2.96 -32.26 -3.29
C PHE A 33 -2.97 -31.07 -2.32
N ARG A 34 -2.07 -31.14 -1.35
CA ARG A 34 -1.82 -30.11 -0.36
C ARG A 34 -0.32 -30.05 -0.07
N MET A 35 0.17 -28.89 0.32
CA MET A 35 1.59 -28.65 0.57
C MET A 35 1.78 -28.05 1.95
N GLY A 36 2.74 -28.56 2.71
CA GLY A 36 3.08 -28.02 4.02
C GLY A 36 3.55 -26.58 3.95
N LEU A 37 3.27 -25.81 5.01
CA LEU A 37 3.67 -24.40 5.07
C LEU A 37 5.17 -24.18 5.29
N ASP A 38 5.93 -25.22 5.63
CA ASP A 38 7.39 -25.15 5.77
C ASP A 38 8.09 -25.26 4.40
N GLY A 39 8.29 -24.11 3.75
CA GLY A 39 8.98 -24.02 2.47
C GLY A 39 10.44 -24.49 2.51
N TYR A 40 11.11 -24.45 3.66
CA TYR A 40 12.49 -24.93 3.81
C TYR A 40 12.56 -26.45 3.80
N LYS A 41 11.68 -27.10 4.57
CA LYS A 41 11.54 -28.57 4.58
C LYS A 41 11.23 -29.12 3.19
N HIS A 42 10.30 -28.49 2.49
CA HIS A 42 9.83 -28.95 1.19
C HIS A 42 10.67 -28.47 0.01
N LYS A 43 11.58 -27.49 0.24
CA LYS A 43 12.38 -26.80 -0.78
C LYS A 43 11.51 -26.25 -1.92
N ARG A 44 10.35 -25.68 -1.57
CA ARG A 44 9.37 -25.10 -2.51
C ARG A 44 8.88 -23.77 -2.00
N ASN A 45 8.64 -22.84 -2.93
CA ASN A 45 7.91 -21.62 -2.60
C ASN A 45 6.41 -21.92 -2.51
N LEU A 46 5.71 -21.12 -1.72
CA LEU A 46 4.26 -21.22 -1.52
C LEU A 46 3.47 -20.19 -2.31
N ASN A 47 4.11 -19.54 -3.29
CA ASN A 47 3.43 -18.59 -4.16
C ASN A 47 2.56 -19.36 -5.14
N VAL A 48 1.26 -19.11 -5.11
CA VAL A 48 0.29 -19.82 -5.95
C VAL A 48 -0.40 -18.83 -6.88
N LEU A 49 -0.35 -19.13 -8.17
CA LEU A 49 -1.16 -18.48 -9.19
C LEU A 49 -2.38 -19.34 -9.50
N VAL A 50 -3.58 -18.83 -9.18
CA VAL A 50 -4.85 -19.49 -9.49
C VAL A 50 -5.48 -18.84 -10.71
N VAL A 51 -5.53 -19.56 -11.83
CA VAL A 51 -6.11 -19.08 -13.09
C VAL A 51 -7.48 -19.72 -13.30
N GLY A 52 -8.47 -18.89 -13.63
CA GLY A 52 -9.82 -19.34 -13.99
C GLY A 52 -10.71 -18.18 -14.39
N GLY A 53 -11.69 -18.44 -15.26
CA GLY A 53 -12.65 -17.43 -15.71
C GLY A 53 -13.53 -16.86 -14.58
N SER A 54 -14.37 -15.89 -14.93
CA SER A 54 -15.45 -15.45 -14.03
C SER A 54 -16.36 -16.64 -13.71
N GLY A 55 -16.81 -16.77 -12.46
CA GLY A 55 -17.65 -17.90 -12.04
C GLY A 55 -16.94 -19.25 -11.89
N ALA A 56 -15.64 -19.37 -12.22
CA ALA A 56 -14.89 -20.63 -12.12
C ALA A 56 -14.65 -21.14 -10.67
N GLY A 57 -15.19 -20.44 -9.67
CA GLY A 57 -15.13 -20.88 -8.27
C GLY A 57 -13.87 -20.49 -7.50
N LYS A 58 -12.95 -19.69 -8.05
CA LYS A 58 -11.67 -19.30 -7.41
C LYS A 58 -11.80 -18.95 -5.90
N SER A 59 -12.75 -18.09 -5.56
CA SER A 59 -13.00 -17.72 -4.15
C SER A 59 -13.52 -18.90 -3.33
N ARG A 60 -14.50 -19.63 -3.87
CA ARG A 60 -15.18 -20.75 -3.19
C ARG A 60 -14.29 -21.97 -2.99
N THR A 61 -13.50 -22.33 -3.99
CA THR A 61 -12.75 -23.59 -4.02
C THR A 61 -11.31 -23.45 -3.56
N TYR A 62 -10.73 -22.25 -3.62
CA TYR A 62 -9.35 -22.01 -3.19
C TYR A 62 -9.25 -21.06 -2.00
N ALA A 63 -9.77 -19.82 -2.11
CA ALA A 63 -9.56 -18.82 -1.06
C ALA A 63 -10.25 -19.19 0.25
N ILE A 64 -11.55 -19.48 0.22
CA ILE A 64 -12.35 -19.78 1.43
C ILE A 64 -11.79 -20.99 2.20
N PRO A 65 -11.51 -22.16 1.58
CA PRO A 65 -10.96 -23.29 2.33
C PRO A 65 -9.61 -23.01 2.97
N ASN A 66 -8.75 -22.23 2.31
CA ASN A 66 -7.45 -21.84 2.86
C ASN A 66 -7.57 -20.84 4.01
N ILE A 67 -8.48 -19.86 3.92
CA ILE A 67 -8.76 -18.93 5.03
C ILE A 67 -9.28 -19.70 6.25
N MET A 68 -10.19 -20.66 6.02
CA MET A 68 -10.75 -21.50 7.07
C MET A 68 -9.74 -22.43 7.74
N GLN A 69 -8.53 -22.63 7.17
CA GLN A 69 -7.48 -23.39 7.85
C GLN A 69 -6.98 -22.68 9.12
N CYS A 70 -7.14 -21.36 9.24
CA CYS A 70 -6.74 -20.58 10.42
C CYS A 70 -5.30 -20.90 10.88
N ASN A 71 -4.37 -21.00 9.92
CA ASN A 71 -3.03 -21.56 10.14
C ASN A 71 -1.89 -20.53 10.03
N CYS A 72 -2.21 -19.29 9.67
CA CYS A 72 -1.25 -18.19 9.58
C CYS A 72 -1.96 -16.83 9.73
N SER A 73 -1.18 -15.75 9.89
CA SER A 73 -1.68 -14.38 9.74
C SER A 73 -2.01 -14.10 8.27
N MET A 74 -3.12 -13.41 8.01
CA MET A 74 -3.65 -13.22 6.65
C MET A 74 -3.86 -11.75 6.34
N VAL A 75 -3.45 -11.34 5.14
CA VAL A 75 -3.84 -10.07 4.51
C VAL A 75 -4.61 -10.41 3.25
N ILE A 76 -5.88 -10.02 3.20
CA ILE A 76 -6.81 -10.47 2.15
C ILE A 76 -7.36 -9.24 1.44
N THR A 77 -7.17 -9.19 0.13
CA THR A 77 -7.87 -8.23 -0.73
C THR A 77 -9.23 -8.81 -1.11
N ASP A 78 -10.31 -8.19 -0.64
CA ASP A 78 -11.69 -8.67 -0.85
C ASP A 78 -12.59 -7.59 -1.46
N PRO A 79 -12.47 -7.32 -2.78
CA PRO A 79 -13.20 -6.24 -3.44
C PRO A 79 -14.74 -6.36 -3.38
N LYS A 80 -15.28 -7.54 -3.01
CA LYS A 80 -16.72 -7.80 -2.94
C LYS A 80 -17.22 -8.04 -1.51
N ALA A 81 -16.33 -7.90 -0.53
CA ALA A 81 -16.54 -8.28 0.87
C ALA A 81 -17.12 -9.72 1.02
N GLU A 82 -16.90 -10.61 0.05
CA GLU A 82 -17.47 -11.96 0.05
C GLU A 82 -16.73 -12.88 1.00
N LEU A 83 -15.40 -12.76 1.04
CA LEU A 83 -14.54 -13.58 1.88
C LEU A 83 -14.76 -13.20 3.34
N LEU A 84 -14.78 -11.91 3.66
CA LEU A 84 -15.06 -11.43 5.01
C LEU A 84 -16.43 -11.93 5.51
N ARG A 85 -17.51 -11.73 4.74
CA ARG A 85 -18.86 -12.19 5.12
C ARG A 85 -18.93 -13.69 5.38
N LYS A 86 -18.15 -14.49 4.65
CA LYS A 86 -18.21 -15.96 4.75
C LYS A 86 -17.26 -16.53 5.80
N THR A 87 -16.16 -15.85 6.11
CA THR A 87 -15.06 -16.42 6.92
C THR A 87 -14.71 -15.61 8.15
N GLY A 88 -15.14 -14.35 8.27
CA GLY A 88 -14.83 -13.47 9.41
C GLY A 88 -15.23 -14.08 10.75
N GLY A 89 -16.47 -14.56 10.87
CA GLY A 89 -16.93 -15.23 12.10
C GLY A 89 -16.21 -16.56 12.41
N VAL A 90 -15.61 -17.23 11.41
CA VAL A 90 -14.76 -18.41 11.67
C VAL A 90 -13.41 -17.95 12.22
N LEU A 91 -12.82 -16.91 11.64
CA LEU A 91 -11.55 -16.34 12.12
C LEU A 91 -11.67 -15.87 13.57
N GLU A 92 -12.69 -15.07 13.90
CA GLU A 92 -12.91 -14.56 15.27
C GLU A 92 -13.06 -15.70 16.29
N ARG A 93 -13.84 -16.75 15.95
CA ARG A 93 -14.00 -17.93 16.83
C ARG A 93 -12.71 -18.71 17.03
N ASN A 94 -11.74 -18.60 16.13
CA ASN A 94 -10.42 -19.21 16.24
C ASN A 94 -9.37 -18.23 16.82
N GLY A 95 -9.80 -17.13 17.43
CA GLY A 95 -8.93 -16.22 18.17
C GLY A 95 -8.21 -15.18 17.30
N TYR A 96 -8.63 -14.99 16.05
CA TYR A 96 -8.08 -13.95 15.20
C TYR A 96 -8.68 -12.59 15.53
N GLU A 97 -7.82 -11.57 15.51
CA GLU A 97 -8.26 -10.18 15.40
C GLU A 97 -8.55 -9.85 13.93
N VAL A 98 -9.82 -9.65 13.60
CA VAL A 98 -10.26 -9.32 12.24
C VAL A 98 -10.39 -7.80 12.12
N ARG A 99 -9.44 -7.17 11.41
CA ARG A 99 -9.49 -5.74 11.08
C ARG A 99 -9.84 -5.54 9.60
N VAL A 100 -10.74 -4.61 9.33
CA VAL A 100 -11.21 -4.33 7.96
C VAL A 100 -10.73 -2.95 7.54
N PHE A 101 -9.91 -2.89 6.49
CA PHE A 101 -9.55 -1.62 5.85
C PHE A 101 -10.48 -1.39 4.66
N ASP A 102 -11.57 -0.65 4.91
CA ASP A 102 -12.55 -0.25 3.89
C ASP A 102 -12.24 1.18 3.42
N LEU A 103 -12.05 1.33 2.10
CA LEU A 103 -11.82 2.61 1.43
C LEU A 103 -13.10 3.20 0.82
N ILE A 104 -14.19 2.44 0.77
CA ILE A 104 -15.49 2.86 0.25
C ILE A 104 -16.34 3.43 1.38
N ASN A 105 -16.34 2.78 2.55
CA ASN A 105 -17.06 3.23 3.74
C ASN A 105 -16.10 3.48 4.90
N PRO A 106 -15.50 4.69 4.99
CA PRO A 106 -14.55 5.02 6.05
C PRO A 106 -15.13 4.85 7.46
N GLU A 107 -16.43 5.12 7.64
CA GLU A 107 -17.20 4.99 8.89
C GLU A 107 -17.07 3.60 9.53
N THR A 108 -16.96 2.56 8.70
CA THR A 108 -16.89 1.15 9.13
C THR A 108 -15.49 0.56 9.00
N SER A 109 -14.52 1.39 8.61
CA SER A 109 -13.13 0.99 8.42
C SER A 109 -12.39 1.03 9.74
N TRP A 110 -11.37 0.17 9.88
CA TRP A 110 -10.35 0.29 10.91
C TRP A 110 -9.52 1.57 10.76
N CYS A 111 -9.64 2.24 9.60
CA CYS A 111 -8.89 3.42 9.21
C CYS A 111 -7.38 3.16 9.17
N TYR A 112 -6.66 4.12 8.59
CA TYR A 112 -5.21 4.05 8.46
C TYR A 112 -4.64 5.46 8.45
N ASN A 113 -3.77 5.75 9.41
CA ASN A 113 -2.97 6.96 9.41
C ASN A 113 -1.49 6.58 9.17
N PRO A 114 -0.89 6.93 8.02
CA PRO A 114 0.49 6.57 7.71
C PRO A 114 1.52 7.14 8.69
N PHE A 115 1.22 8.28 9.33
CA PHE A 115 2.12 8.92 10.30
C PHE A 115 2.45 7.99 11.49
N ALA A 116 1.52 7.10 11.87
CA ALA A 116 1.75 6.13 12.94
C ALA A 116 2.78 5.03 12.58
N TYR A 117 3.19 4.93 11.31
CA TYR A 117 4.05 3.86 10.80
C TYR A 117 5.36 4.34 10.17
N VAL A 118 5.53 5.66 9.96
CA VAL A 118 6.80 6.24 9.52
C VAL A 118 7.71 6.43 10.73
N ARG A 119 8.99 6.06 10.59
CA ARG A 119 9.96 6.17 11.69
C ARG A 119 11.00 7.26 11.48
N ASP A 120 11.28 7.55 10.21
CA ASP A 120 12.27 8.53 9.79
C ASP A 120 11.84 9.19 8.47
N ASP A 121 12.62 10.19 8.06
CA ASP A 121 12.36 10.92 6.81
C ASP A 121 12.39 10.01 5.58
N LYS A 122 13.18 8.95 5.59
CA LYS A 122 13.28 8.02 4.45
C LYS A 122 11.98 7.24 4.26
N ASP A 123 11.29 6.90 5.35
CA ASP A 123 9.99 6.27 5.29
C ASP A 123 8.94 7.20 4.68
N VAL A 124 8.98 8.50 5.01
CA VAL A 124 8.14 9.52 4.36
C VAL A 124 8.40 9.57 2.86
N LEU A 125 9.66 9.71 2.45
CA LEU A 125 10.03 9.76 1.02
C LEU A 125 9.54 8.50 0.28
N LYS A 126 9.75 7.31 0.85
CA LYS A 126 9.29 6.03 0.25
C LYS A 126 7.77 5.97 0.16
N LEU A 127 7.06 6.37 1.21
CA LEU A 127 5.60 6.34 1.26
C LEU A 127 5.01 7.24 0.17
N ILE A 128 5.45 8.49 0.09
CA ILE A 128 4.93 9.44 -0.91
C ILE A 128 5.29 9.01 -2.34
N ASN A 129 6.52 8.55 -2.58
CA ASN A 129 6.91 8.02 -3.89
C ASN A 129 6.04 6.82 -4.30
N ASN A 130 5.75 5.91 -3.37
CA ASN A 130 4.86 4.78 -3.65
C ASN A 130 3.42 5.22 -3.86
N LEU A 131 2.94 6.22 -3.12
CA LEU A 131 1.58 6.75 -3.28
C LEU A 131 1.39 7.32 -4.68
N ILE A 132 2.23 8.28 -5.09
CA ILE A 132 2.17 8.92 -6.40
C ILE A 132 2.28 7.88 -7.51
N ARG A 133 3.26 6.98 -7.43
CA ARG A 133 3.47 5.92 -8.44
C ARG A 133 2.26 5.00 -8.60
N ASN A 134 1.51 4.73 -7.53
CA ASN A 134 0.34 3.85 -7.59
C ASN A 134 -0.94 4.58 -8.04
N THR A 135 -0.97 5.90 -8.00
CA THR A 135 -2.08 6.72 -8.49
C THR A 135 -1.89 7.19 -9.94
N THR A 136 -0.66 7.15 -10.48
CA THR A 136 -0.37 7.45 -11.89
C THR A 136 -0.79 6.28 -12.79
N PRO A 137 -1.73 6.47 -13.76
CA PRO A 137 -2.21 5.38 -14.62
C PRO A 137 -1.11 4.75 -15.48
N LYS A 138 -1.10 3.42 -15.60
CA LYS A 138 -0.14 2.70 -16.46
C LYS A 138 -0.37 3.05 -17.92
N GLY A 139 0.62 3.66 -18.57
CA GLY A 139 0.51 4.08 -19.97
C GLY A 139 -0.12 5.45 -20.17
N ALA A 140 -0.51 6.15 -19.09
CA ALA A 140 -0.48 7.59 -19.14
C ALA A 140 0.97 7.96 -19.43
N GLN A 141 1.25 8.44 -20.64
CA GLN A 141 2.37 9.33 -20.82
C GLN A 141 2.08 10.46 -19.83
N SER A 142 2.77 10.50 -18.67
CA SER A 142 2.81 11.72 -17.89
C SER A 142 3.30 12.76 -18.88
N SER A 143 2.42 13.63 -19.37
CA SER A 143 2.80 14.57 -20.43
C SER A 143 3.93 15.47 -19.98
N ASP A 144 4.22 15.52 -18.67
CA ASP A 144 5.46 16.06 -18.14
C ASP A 144 5.94 15.34 -16.86
N PRO A 145 7.12 14.69 -16.86
CA PRO A 145 7.82 14.24 -15.64
C PRO A 145 8.05 15.35 -14.61
N PHE A 146 7.95 16.61 -15.06
CA PHE A 146 8.03 17.79 -14.21
C PHE A 146 6.90 17.88 -13.18
N TRP A 147 5.65 17.68 -13.60
CA TRP A 147 4.49 17.77 -12.70
C TRP A 147 4.54 16.67 -11.63
N GLU A 148 4.91 15.45 -12.02
CA GLU A 148 5.07 14.33 -11.07
C GLU A 148 6.14 14.63 -10.02
N LYS A 149 7.26 15.24 -10.41
CA LYS A 149 8.32 15.65 -9.48
C LYS A 149 7.84 16.77 -8.54
N SER A 150 7.12 17.76 -9.07
CA SER A 150 6.61 18.89 -8.30
C SER A 150 5.57 18.43 -7.26
N GLU A 151 4.61 17.59 -7.66
CA GLU A 151 3.61 16.98 -6.77
C GLU A 151 4.25 16.14 -5.68
N THR A 152 5.25 15.32 -6.06
CA THR A 152 6.00 14.48 -5.12
C THR A 152 6.75 15.34 -4.10
N ALA A 153 7.45 16.39 -4.55
CA ALA A 153 8.21 17.28 -3.68
C ALA A 153 7.28 18.03 -2.71
N LEU A 154 6.15 18.55 -3.18
CA LEU A 154 5.17 19.22 -2.34
C LEU A 154 4.62 18.29 -1.25
N LEU A 155 4.13 17.10 -1.62
CA LEU A 155 3.59 16.14 -0.64
C LEU A 155 4.64 15.67 0.36
N GLN A 156 5.90 15.48 -0.07
CA GLN A 156 7.00 15.18 0.84
C GLN A 156 7.27 16.34 1.80
N ALA A 157 7.29 17.58 1.31
CA ALA A 157 7.50 18.76 2.13
C ALA A 157 6.43 18.89 3.22
N LEU A 158 5.16 18.74 2.85
CA LEU A 158 4.02 18.85 3.78
C LEU A 158 4.03 17.74 4.84
N MET A 159 4.24 16.49 4.42
CA MET A 159 4.27 15.37 5.37
C MET A 159 5.46 15.48 6.32
N LEU A 160 6.64 15.88 5.83
CA LEU A 160 7.83 16.11 6.67
C LEU A 160 7.62 17.29 7.62
N TYR A 161 7.00 18.37 7.16
CA TYR A 161 6.64 19.49 8.02
C TYR A 161 5.78 19.02 9.20
N LEU A 162 4.68 18.33 8.92
CA LEU A 162 3.80 17.83 9.98
C LEU A 162 4.50 16.84 10.91
N LEU A 163 5.35 15.95 10.37
CA LEU A 163 6.08 14.97 11.18
C LEU A 163 7.00 15.62 12.22
N HIS A 164 7.65 16.74 11.87
CA HIS A 164 8.65 17.39 12.71
C HIS A 164 8.12 18.55 13.54
N GLU A 165 7.10 19.25 13.06
CA GLU A 165 6.65 20.53 13.62
C GLU A 165 5.26 20.47 14.24
N ALA A 166 4.39 19.56 13.77
CA ALA A 166 3.01 19.49 14.23
C ALA A 166 2.85 18.47 15.37
N PRO A 167 1.92 18.72 16.32
CA PRO A 167 1.61 17.77 17.37
C PRO A 167 0.97 16.49 16.80
N PRO A 168 1.07 15.33 17.47
CA PRO A 168 0.64 14.03 16.93
C PRO A 168 -0.81 13.97 16.44
N GLU A 169 -1.72 14.76 17.03
CA GLU A 169 -3.12 14.88 16.62
C GLU A 169 -3.31 15.52 15.23
N GLU A 170 -2.38 16.39 14.80
CA GLU A 170 -2.38 17.06 13.51
C GLU A 170 -1.59 16.28 12.45
N GLN A 171 -0.85 15.25 12.84
CA GLN A 171 -0.08 14.38 11.95
C GLN A 171 -0.99 13.41 11.19
N ASN A 172 -1.76 13.94 10.23
CA ASN A 172 -2.74 13.18 9.46
C ASN A 172 -2.95 13.76 8.05
N PHE A 173 -3.52 12.96 7.16
CA PHE A 173 -3.77 13.38 5.76
C PHE A 173 -4.83 14.49 5.61
N PRO A 174 -5.90 14.55 6.43
CA PRO A 174 -6.78 15.73 6.45
C PRO A 174 -6.02 17.05 6.64
N MET A 175 -5.04 17.10 7.55
CA MET A 175 -4.20 18.28 7.74
C MET A 175 -3.30 18.56 6.52
N ILE A 176 -2.74 17.54 5.88
CA ILE A 176 -2.03 17.72 4.59
C ILE A 176 -2.95 18.39 3.56
N MET A 177 -4.21 17.96 3.46
CA MET A 177 -5.19 18.55 2.54
C MET A 177 -5.53 20.00 2.89
N GLU A 178 -5.59 20.34 4.18
CA GLU A 178 -5.79 21.72 4.65
C GLU A 178 -4.59 22.62 4.30
N MET A 179 -3.37 22.13 4.51
CA MET A 179 -2.15 22.84 4.09
C MET A 179 -2.10 23.04 2.57
N LEU A 180 -2.50 22.02 1.78
CA LEU A 180 -2.62 22.15 0.33
C LEU A 180 -3.64 23.22 -0.08
N GLY A 181 -4.79 23.29 0.59
CA GLY A 181 -5.80 24.34 0.35
C GLY A 181 -5.30 25.75 0.69
N SER A 182 -4.26 25.85 1.53
CA SER A 182 -3.60 27.10 1.90
C SER A 182 -2.48 27.50 0.94
N ALA A 183 -2.12 26.66 -0.04
CA ALA A 183 -1.13 26.93 -1.08
C ALA A 183 -1.69 27.80 -2.21
N GLN A 184 -2.37 28.90 -1.87
CA GLN A 184 -3.02 29.77 -2.85
C GLN A 184 -1.99 30.56 -3.66
N VAL A 185 -2.19 30.64 -4.97
CA VAL A 185 -1.41 31.50 -5.88
C VAL A 185 -2.34 32.60 -6.40
N LYS A 186 -1.87 33.84 -6.42
CA LYS A 186 -2.56 34.95 -7.05
C LYS A 186 -1.81 35.34 -8.32
N GLU A 187 -2.46 35.20 -9.47
CA GLU A 187 -1.85 35.48 -10.78
C GLU A 187 -1.54 36.97 -10.98
N ASP A 188 -2.29 37.87 -10.31
CA ASP A 188 -2.16 39.32 -10.44
C ASP A 188 -1.19 39.97 -9.41
N ASP A 189 -0.55 39.18 -8.55
CA ASP A 189 0.31 39.66 -7.46
C ASP A 189 1.51 38.72 -7.29
N GLU A 190 2.59 39.01 -8.02
CA GLU A 190 3.83 38.22 -8.00
C GLU A 190 4.51 38.20 -6.62
N ASP A 191 4.23 39.21 -5.78
CA ASP A 191 4.76 39.32 -4.42
C ASP A 191 3.85 38.64 -3.38
N TYR A 192 2.72 38.05 -3.81
CA TYR A 192 1.81 37.37 -2.90
C TYR A 192 2.44 36.11 -2.30
N GLN A 193 2.59 36.12 -0.97
CA GLN A 193 2.96 34.94 -0.20
C GLN A 193 1.72 34.24 0.34
N SER A 194 1.59 32.95 0.02
CA SER A 194 0.55 32.13 0.63
C SER A 194 0.85 31.90 2.13
N PRO A 195 -0.18 31.56 2.94
CA PRO A 195 0.06 31.10 4.31
C PRO A 195 1.04 29.94 4.40
N LEU A 196 1.08 29.08 3.37
CA LEU A 196 2.01 27.97 3.28
C LEU A 196 3.45 28.45 3.05
N ASP A 197 3.65 29.45 2.19
CA ASP A 197 4.97 30.05 1.94
C ASP A 197 5.55 30.64 3.23
N ILE A 198 4.75 31.43 3.96
CA ILE A 198 5.15 32.04 5.24
C ILE A 198 5.55 30.97 6.26
N LEU A 199 4.85 29.84 6.26
CA LEU A 199 5.10 28.73 7.17
C LEU A 199 6.43 28.01 6.89
N PHE A 200 6.76 27.78 5.61
CA PHE A 200 8.05 27.22 5.22
C PHE A 200 9.20 28.22 5.36
N GLU A 201 8.99 29.51 5.11
CA GLU A 201 10.01 30.56 5.35
C GLU A 201 10.38 30.66 6.83
N ARG A 202 9.40 30.60 7.73
CA ARG A 202 9.66 30.57 9.17
C ARG A 202 10.43 29.33 9.59
N LEU A 203 10.14 28.18 8.99
CA LEU A 203 10.90 26.96 9.23
C LEU A 203 12.34 27.11 8.74
N GLU A 204 12.55 27.64 7.53
CA GLU A 204 13.87 27.88 6.94
C GLU A 204 14.71 28.84 7.79
N MET A 205 14.11 29.90 8.35
CA MET A 205 14.80 30.82 9.25
C MET A 205 15.36 30.13 10.51
N ARG A 206 14.71 29.05 10.98
CA ARG A 206 15.10 28.31 12.18
C ARG A 206 15.99 27.11 11.87
N ASP A 207 15.66 26.37 10.82
CA ASP A 207 16.37 25.17 10.36
C ASP A 207 16.45 25.15 8.81
N PRO A 208 17.47 25.82 8.24
CA PRO A 208 17.70 25.83 6.79
C PRO A 208 18.03 24.44 6.21
N GLU A 209 18.50 23.51 7.05
CA GLU A 209 18.91 22.18 6.61
C GLU A 209 17.75 21.16 6.60
N SER A 210 16.58 21.56 7.09
CA SER A 210 15.35 20.76 7.10
C SER A 210 15.04 20.19 5.72
N ILE A 211 14.79 18.88 5.67
CA ILE A 211 14.41 18.21 4.42
C ILE A 211 13.06 18.73 3.92
N ALA A 212 12.15 19.11 4.83
CA ALA A 212 10.86 19.70 4.47
C ALA A 212 11.05 20.99 3.66
N VAL A 213 11.94 21.89 4.11
CA VAL A 213 12.28 23.14 3.43
C VAL A 213 12.89 22.86 2.06
N LYS A 214 13.86 21.93 1.98
CA LYS A 214 14.51 21.57 0.71
C LYS A 214 13.51 21.01 -0.31
N GLN A 215 12.57 20.18 0.13
CA GLN A 215 11.51 19.65 -0.76
C GLN A 215 10.55 20.76 -1.20
N TYR A 216 10.19 21.68 -0.30
CA TYR A 216 9.34 22.82 -0.65
C TYR A 216 10.03 23.75 -1.67
N ALA A 217 11.32 24.00 -1.52
CA ALA A 217 12.09 24.79 -2.48
C ALA A 217 12.13 24.15 -3.88
N ILE A 218 12.27 22.81 -3.95
CA ILE A 218 12.19 22.05 -5.22
C ILE A 218 10.82 22.25 -5.87
N TYR A 219 9.74 22.18 -5.07
CA TYR A 219 8.38 22.46 -5.55
C TYR A 219 8.24 23.90 -6.09
N LYS A 220 8.72 24.93 -5.36
CA LYS A 220 8.63 26.33 -5.81
C LYS A 220 9.44 26.61 -7.07
N GLN A 221 10.61 26.00 -7.22
CA GLN A 221 11.39 26.08 -8.46
C GLN A 221 10.60 25.50 -9.65
N ALA A 222 9.92 24.38 -9.45
CA ALA A 222 9.06 23.81 -10.46
C ALA A 222 7.81 24.69 -10.74
N ALA A 223 7.23 25.36 -9.75
CA ALA A 223 6.12 26.27 -10.02
C ALA A 223 6.55 27.51 -10.85
N GLY A 224 7.68 28.14 -10.50
CA GLY A 224 8.16 29.37 -11.15
C GLY A 224 8.57 29.19 -12.61
N ASP A 225 9.17 28.04 -12.96
CA ASP A 225 9.55 27.73 -14.35
C ASP A 225 8.35 27.60 -15.31
N VAL A 226 7.14 27.36 -14.77
CA VAL A 226 5.91 27.24 -15.56
C VAL A 226 5.25 28.59 -15.79
N CYS A 227 5.18 29.45 -14.77
CA CYS A 227 4.65 30.81 -14.93
C CYS A 227 5.51 31.69 -15.86
N SER A 228 6.78 31.30 -16.08
CA SER A 228 7.72 32.00 -16.96
C SER A 228 7.62 31.60 -18.44
N LYS A 229 6.76 30.63 -18.80
CA LYS A 229 6.54 30.13 -20.17
C LYS A 229 5.17 30.52 -20.70
#